data_AF-A0A699IW82-F1
#
_entry.id   AF-A0A699IW82-F1
#
_cell.length_a   1.000
_cell.length_b   1.000
_cell.length_c   1.000
_cell.angle_alpha   90.00
_cell.angle_beta   90.00
_cell.angle_gamma   90.00
#
_symmetry.space_group_name_H-M   'P 1'
#
loop_
_entity.id
_entity.type
_entity.pdbx_description
1 polymer ?
#
loop_
_entity_poly.entity_id
_entity_poly.type
_entity_poly.pdbx_seq_one_letter_code
_entity_poly.pdbx_strand_id
1 'polypeptide(L)'
;MGDENPIHTLGDYSKPSHEDYRNTIELPVGNNMVLLRSDTIRLVQNGCSFHGLRSEDPNQHLKYFLKLVNSLDLDGENKERTRLLLFQFSLRDQASNYLEHLPAGSITTWEDLTTRFLA
;
A
#
# COMPACT_ATOMS: atom_id res chain seq x y z
N MET A 1 2.97 8.44 -38.26
CA MET A 1 2.34 7.24 -37.68
C MET A 1 1.86 7.66 -36.32
N GLY A 2 0.55 7.79 -36.16
CA GLY A 2 -0.09 8.17 -34.90
C GLY A 2 -0.62 6.90 -34.26
N ASP A 3 -0.18 6.61 -33.05
CA ASP A 3 -0.58 5.44 -32.29
C ASP A 3 -1.95 5.77 -31.69
N GLU A 4 -3.01 5.27 -32.32
CA GLU A 4 -4.38 5.40 -31.85
C GLU A 4 -4.51 4.60 -30.54
N ASN A 5 -4.61 5.32 -29.42
CA ASN A 5 -4.94 4.72 -28.14
C ASN A 5 -6.42 4.28 -28.20
N PRO A 6 -6.75 2.98 -28.15
CA PRO A 6 -8.11 2.52 -28.32
C PRO A 6 -9.01 3.15 -27.25
N ILE A 7 -10.05 3.85 -27.70
CA ILE A 7 -11.04 4.47 -26.82
C ILE A 7 -11.85 3.34 -26.20
N HIS A 8 -11.55 2.99 -24.95
CA HIS A 8 -12.37 2.09 -24.15
C HIS A 8 -13.62 2.84 -23.67
N THR A 9 -14.80 2.33 -23.99
CA THR A 9 -16.07 2.87 -23.49
C THR A 9 -16.29 2.41 -22.06
N LEU A 10 -17.07 3.15 -21.26
CA LEU A 10 -17.36 2.76 -19.87
C LEU A 10 -17.96 1.34 -19.75
N GLY A 11 -18.63 0.85 -20.79
CA GLY A 11 -19.16 -0.52 -20.88
C GLY A 11 -18.13 -1.62 -21.13
N ASP A 12 -16.90 -1.27 -21.53
CA ASP A 12 -15.79 -2.22 -21.73
C ASP A 12 -15.10 -2.60 -20.41
N TYR A 13 -15.37 -1.85 -19.33
CA TYR A 13 -14.86 -2.14 -18.00
C TYR A 13 -15.80 -3.11 -17.28
N SER A 14 -15.31 -4.32 -17.00
CA SER A 14 -16.01 -5.26 -16.11
C SER A 14 -16.26 -4.60 -14.76
N LYS A 15 -17.48 -4.76 -14.22
CA LYS A 15 -17.78 -4.33 -12.84
C LYS A 15 -16.86 -5.09 -11.90
N PRO A 16 -16.04 -4.40 -11.10
CA PRO A 16 -15.20 -5.09 -10.13
C PRO A 16 -16.11 -5.79 -9.11
N SER A 17 -15.92 -7.09 -8.95
CA SER A 17 -16.74 -7.92 -8.08
C SER A 17 -16.30 -7.75 -6.63
N HIS A 18 -17.19 -7.98 -5.65
CA HIS A 18 -16.83 -7.85 -4.23
C HIS A 18 -15.80 -8.90 -3.77
N GLU A 19 -15.61 -9.98 -4.55
CA GLU A 19 -14.52 -10.96 -4.35
C GLU A 19 -13.16 -10.41 -4.80
N ASP A 20 -13.13 -9.52 -5.80
CA ASP A 20 -11.92 -8.88 -6.33
C ASP A 20 -11.30 -7.89 -5.33
N TYR A 21 -12.10 -7.38 -4.38
CA TYR A 21 -11.69 -6.37 -3.39
C TYR A 21 -11.16 -6.96 -2.07
N ARG A 22 -10.72 -8.22 -2.06
CA ARG A 22 -10.23 -8.81 -0.82
C ARG A 22 -8.83 -8.28 -0.52
N ASN A 23 -8.73 -7.40 0.49
CA ASN A 23 -7.48 -6.77 0.89
C ASN A 23 -6.37 -7.79 1.12
N THR A 24 -5.22 -7.57 0.48
CA THR A 24 -3.99 -8.34 0.72
C THR A 24 -3.56 -8.28 2.19
N ILE A 25 -3.72 -7.11 2.80
CA ILE A 25 -3.41 -6.85 4.20
C ILE A 25 -4.66 -7.18 5.01
N GLU A 26 -4.65 -8.31 5.71
CA GLU A 26 -5.67 -8.61 6.72
C GLU A 26 -5.25 -7.96 8.04
N LEU A 27 -6.06 -7.01 8.52
CA LEU A 27 -5.83 -6.36 9.80
C LEU A 27 -6.14 -7.33 10.94
N PRO A 28 -5.29 -7.43 11.98
CA PRO A 28 -5.56 -8.29 13.12
C PRO A 28 -6.83 -7.83 13.85
N VAL A 29 -7.76 -8.77 14.05
CA VAL A 29 -9.06 -8.57 14.72
C VAL A 29 -8.86 -7.86 16.07
N GLY A 30 -9.46 -6.67 16.21
CA GLY A 30 -9.45 -5.86 17.42
C GLY A 30 -10.39 -4.67 17.25
N ASN A 31 -11.12 -4.31 18.30
CA ASN A 31 -12.24 -3.37 18.27
C ASN A 31 -11.88 -1.89 17.96
N ASN A 32 -10.61 -1.58 17.71
CA ASN A 32 -10.17 -0.21 17.42
C ASN A 32 -10.01 -0.01 15.91
N MET A 33 -11.03 0.60 15.30
CA MET A 33 -10.93 1.12 13.94
C MET A 33 -9.79 2.16 13.88
N VAL A 34 -8.78 1.92 13.06
CA VAL A 34 -7.67 2.87 12.88
C VAL A 34 -8.18 4.04 12.04
N LEU A 35 -8.39 5.20 12.69
CA LEU A 35 -8.74 6.42 11.97
C LEU A 35 -7.50 7.01 11.29
N LEU A 36 -7.31 6.69 10.02
CA LEU A 36 -6.26 7.31 9.21
C LEU A 36 -6.66 8.74 8.84
N ARG A 37 -5.90 9.72 9.33
CA ARG A 37 -6.10 11.12 8.98
C ARG A 37 -5.64 11.38 7.53
N SER A 38 -6.43 12.10 6.76
CA SER A 38 -6.12 12.42 5.35
C SER A 38 -4.78 13.14 5.19
N ASP A 39 -4.39 13.98 6.15
CA ASP A 39 -3.08 14.65 6.16
C ASP A 39 -1.92 13.65 6.23
N THR A 40 -2.06 12.60 7.04
CA THR A 40 -1.08 11.52 7.19
C THR A 40 -0.96 10.70 5.90
N ILE A 41 -2.10 10.38 5.27
CA ILE A 41 -2.12 9.69 3.99
C ILE A 41 -1.38 10.53 2.94
N ARG A 42 -1.72 11.81 2.80
CA ARG A 42 -1.06 12.73 1.86
C ARG A 42 0.43 12.86 2.13
N LEU A 43 0.84 12.91 3.39
CA LEU A 43 2.25 12.98 3.78
C LEU A 43 3.03 11.75 3.30
N VAL A 44 2.49 10.55 3.52
CA VAL A 44 3.11 9.30 3.05
C VAL A 44 3.13 9.24 1.53
N GLN A 45 2.00 9.57 0.91
CA GLN A 45 1.86 9.59 -0.54
C GLN A 45 2.86 10.52 -1.23
N ASN A 46 3.14 11.69 -0.66
CA ASN A 46 4.02 12.67 -1.30
C ASN A 46 5.48 12.54 -0.83
N GLY A 47 5.70 12.16 0.42
CA GLY A 47 7.03 12.16 1.05
C GLY A 47 7.76 10.82 0.97
N CYS A 48 7.08 9.74 0.61
CA CYS A 48 7.65 8.40 0.59
C CYS A 48 6.98 7.52 -0.50
N SER A 49 6.80 8.05 -1.70
CA SER A 49 6.31 7.22 -2.82
C SER A 49 7.39 6.29 -3.34
N PHE A 50 7.01 5.04 -3.62
CA PHE A 50 7.85 4.02 -4.26
C PHE A 50 7.10 3.43 -5.45
N HIS A 51 7.67 3.56 -6.64
CA HIS A 51 7.02 3.21 -7.90
C HIS A 51 7.39 1.79 -8.37
N GLY A 52 8.44 1.20 -7.78
CA GLY A 52 8.98 -0.10 -8.19
C GLY A 52 9.95 0.01 -9.37
N LEU A 53 10.57 1.17 -9.57
CA LEU A 53 11.54 1.39 -10.63
C LEU A 53 12.89 0.76 -10.27
N ARG A 54 13.65 0.33 -11.29
CA ARG A 54 15.00 -0.24 -11.10
C ARG A 54 16.01 0.73 -10.47
N SER A 55 15.73 2.03 -10.53
CA SER A 55 16.55 3.09 -9.93
C SER A 55 16.21 3.37 -8.47
N GLU A 56 15.07 2.87 -7.96
CA GLU A 56 14.67 3.03 -6.58
C GLU A 56 15.27 1.92 -5.72
N ASP A 57 15.65 2.25 -4.48
CA ASP A 57 16.18 1.26 -3.53
C ASP A 57 15.09 0.91 -2.50
N PRO A 58 14.64 -0.36 -2.44
CA PRO A 58 13.55 -0.76 -1.55
C PRO A 58 13.94 -0.69 -0.06
N ASN A 59 15.21 -0.90 0.28
CA ASN A 59 15.69 -0.78 1.66
C ASN A 59 15.66 0.67 2.13
N GLN A 60 16.05 1.60 1.27
CA GLN A 60 16.07 3.02 1.53
C GLN A 60 14.64 3.57 1.64
N HIS A 61 13.71 3.08 0.80
CA HIS A 61 12.28 3.33 0.94
C HIS A 61 11.76 2.89 2.31
N LEU A 62 11.98 1.62 2.70
CA LEU A 62 11.56 1.11 4.01
C LEU A 62 12.11 1.96 5.17
N LYS A 63 13.39 2.35 5.09
CA LYS A 63 14.03 3.19 6.10
C LYS A 63 13.39 4.57 6.20
N TYR A 64 13.07 5.22 5.07
CA TYR A 64 12.39 6.50 5.06
C TYR A 64 10.95 6.39 5.56
N PHE A 65 10.23 5.37 5.10
CA PHE A 65 8.87 5.09 5.53
C PHE A 65 8.79 4.89 7.05
N LEU A 66 9.67 4.07 7.62
CA LEU A 66 9.71 3.82 9.06
C LEU A 66 10.03 5.10 9.85
N LYS A 67 10.92 5.96 9.36
CA LYS A 67 11.20 7.27 10.00
C LYS A 67 9.96 8.16 9.99
N LEU A 68 9.26 8.24 8.86
CA LEU A 68 8.04 9.03 8.72
C LEU A 68 6.96 8.51 9.66
N VAL A 69 6.66 7.21 9.63
CA VAL A 69 5.63 6.61 10.49
C VAL A 69 5.98 6.70 11.98
N ASN A 70 7.27 6.56 12.34
CA ASN A 70 7.68 6.74 13.75
C ASN A 70 7.58 8.19 14.24
N SER A 71 7.52 9.18 13.34
CA SER A 71 7.29 10.58 13.71
C SER A 71 5.81 10.92 13.93
N LEU A 72 4.92 10.04 13.49
CA LEU A 72 3.49 10.15 13.77
C LEU A 72 3.25 9.72 15.22
N ASP A 73 2.48 10.52 15.96
CA ASP A 73 2.07 10.22 17.33
C ASP A 73 1.01 9.11 17.34
N LEU A 74 1.45 7.88 17.08
CA LEU A 74 0.61 6.70 16.96
C LEU A 74 0.65 5.91 18.27
N ASP A 75 -0.53 5.61 18.80
CA ASP A 75 -0.68 4.77 19.98
C ASP A 75 -0.10 3.36 19.76
N GLY A 76 0.55 2.78 20.78
CA GLY A 76 1.38 1.58 20.65
C GLY A 76 0.62 0.37 20.09
N GLU A 77 -0.64 0.20 20.48
CA GLU A 77 -1.53 -0.88 20.01
C GLU A 77 -1.93 -0.71 18.53
N ASN A 78 -2.04 0.53 18.05
CA ASN A 78 -2.44 0.85 16.68
C ASN A 78 -1.25 1.09 15.76
N LYS A 79 -0.03 1.18 16.29
CA LYS A 79 1.18 1.53 15.54
C LYS A 79 1.48 0.54 14.41
N GLU A 80 1.43 -0.76 14.68
CA GLU A 80 1.70 -1.78 13.67
C GLU A 80 0.60 -1.81 12.59
N ARG A 81 -0.68 -1.80 13.01
CA ARG A 81 -1.83 -1.73 12.09
C ARG A 81 -1.75 -0.49 11.19
N THR A 82 -1.48 0.66 11.78
CA THR A 82 -1.35 1.93 11.05
C THR A 82 -0.16 1.89 10.10
N ARG A 83 0.97 1.29 10.52
CA ARG A 83 2.14 1.11 9.67
C ARG A 83 1.82 0.26 8.44
N LEU A 84 1.16 -0.88 8.62
CA LEU A 84 0.70 -1.75 7.52
C LEU A 84 -0.22 -0.97 6.56
N LEU A 85 -1.21 -0.25 7.10
CA LEU A 85 -2.14 0.52 6.29
C LEU A 85 -1.52 1.73 5.61
N LEU A 86 -0.52 2.37 6.20
CA LEU A 86 0.17 3.49 5.54
C LEU A 86 1.10 3.00 4.45
N PHE A 87 1.62 1.77 4.55
CA PHE A 87 2.57 1.25 3.58
C PHE A 87 1.95 1.11 2.19
N GLN A 88 0.71 0.63 2.07
CA GLN A 88 -0.01 0.58 0.79
C GLN A 88 -0.07 1.97 0.11
N PHE A 89 -0.28 3.04 0.88
CA PHE A 89 -0.33 4.41 0.34
C PHE A 89 1.04 4.95 -0.07
N SER A 90 2.12 4.30 0.37
CA SER A 90 3.49 4.61 -0.04
C SER A 90 3.83 3.99 -1.41
N LEU A 91 3.06 3.01 -1.88
CA LEU A 91 3.32 2.34 -3.16
C LEU A 91 2.60 3.03 -4.32
N ARG A 92 3.22 2.97 -5.50
CA ARG A 92 2.71 3.50 -6.77
C ARG A 92 2.97 2.52 -7.90
N ASP A 93 2.20 2.68 -8.97
CA ASP A 93 2.38 1.98 -10.25
C ASP A 93 2.67 0.48 -10.08
N GLN A 94 3.87 0.03 -10.49
CA GLN A 94 4.26 -1.37 -10.46
C GLN A 94 4.30 -1.93 -9.03
N ALA A 95 4.72 -1.13 -8.05
CA ALA A 95 4.78 -1.58 -6.66
C ALA A 95 3.38 -1.71 -6.04
N SER A 96 2.44 -0.81 -6.38
CA SER A 96 1.05 -0.93 -5.94
C SER A 96 0.41 -2.19 -6.51
N ASN A 97 0.58 -2.39 -7.82
CA ASN A 97 0.07 -3.58 -8.50
C ASN A 97 0.62 -4.86 -7.87
N TYR A 98 1.92 -4.94 -7.58
CA TYR A 98 2.51 -6.10 -6.92
C TYR A 98 1.79 -6.46 -5.62
N LEU A 99 1.53 -5.47 -4.77
CA LEU A 99 0.84 -5.68 -3.49
C LEU A 99 -0.60 -6.19 -3.68
N GLU A 100 -1.32 -5.67 -4.68
CA GLU A 100 -2.70 -6.06 -4.99
C GLU A 100 -2.81 -7.48 -5.58
N HIS A 101 -1.77 -7.98 -6.24
CA HIS A 101 -1.74 -9.34 -6.79
C HIS A 101 -1.35 -10.43 -5.79
N LEU A 102 -0.93 -10.05 -4.58
CA LEU A 102 -0.64 -11.02 -3.53
C LEU A 102 -1.94 -11.67 -3.04
N PRO A 103 -1.90 -12.94 -2.59
CA PRO A 103 -3.08 -13.60 -2.05
C PRO A 103 -3.68 -12.81 -0.88
N ALA A 104 -5.00 -12.70 -0.83
CA ALA A 104 -5.69 -12.08 0.29
C ALA A 104 -5.32 -12.75 1.62
N GLY A 105 -5.04 -11.94 2.65
CA GLY A 105 -4.60 -12.44 3.96
C GLY A 105 -3.17 -12.97 4.01
N SER A 106 -2.39 -12.82 2.94
CA SER A 106 -0.99 -13.24 2.92
C SER A 106 -0.06 -12.34 3.74
N ILE A 107 -0.52 -11.15 4.10
CA ILE A 107 0.18 -10.19 4.95
C ILE A 107 -0.68 -9.91 6.19
N THR A 108 -0.17 -10.31 7.36
CA THR A 108 -0.83 -10.07 8.64
C THR A 108 0.03 -9.28 9.62
N THR A 109 1.36 -9.36 9.46
CA THR A 109 2.34 -8.66 10.29
C THR A 109 3.23 -7.74 9.44
N TRP A 110 3.89 -6.79 10.11
CA TRP A 110 4.89 -5.95 9.44
C TRP A 110 6.06 -6.77 8.89
N GLU A 111 6.44 -7.84 9.57
CA GLU A 111 7.51 -8.75 9.14
C GLU A 111 7.16 -9.47 7.84
N ASP A 112 5.94 -10.01 7.73
CA ASP A 112 5.43 -10.63 6.49
C ASP A 112 5.52 -9.67 5.31
N LEU A 113 5.06 -8.43 5.54
CA LEU A 113 5.07 -7.38 4.52
C LEU A 113 6.50 -7.09 4.04
N THR A 114 7.42 -6.85 4.96
CA THR A 114 8.81 -6.52 4.60
C THR A 114 9.53 -7.67 3.92
N THR A 115 9.28 -8.90 4.36
CA THR A 115 9.86 -10.11 3.75
C THR A 115 9.42 -10.24 2.30
N ARG A 116 8.12 -10.05 2.02
CA ARG A 116 7.58 -10.10 0.66
C ARG A 116 7.97 -8.91 -0.20
N PHE A 117 8.15 -7.74 0.39
CA PHE A 117 8.53 -6.53 -0.34
C PHE A 117 10.00 -6.55 -0.78
N LEU A 118 10.87 -7.26 -0.04
CA LEU A 118 12.30 -7.36 -0.32
C LEU A 118 12.71 -8.63 -1.08
N ALA A 119 11.77 -9.57 -1.28
CA ALA A 119 11.99 -10.82 -2.02
C ALA A 119 11.99 -10.60 -3.53
#